data_AF-A0A397FRW3-F1
#
_entry.id   AF-A0A397FRW3-F1
#
_cell.length_a   1.000
_cell.length_b   1.000
_cell.length_c   1.000
_cell.angle_alpha   90.00
_cell.angle_beta   90.00
_cell.angle_gamma   90.00
#
_symmetry.space_group_name_H-M   'P 1'
#
loop_
_entity.id
_entity.type
_entity.pdbx_description
1 polymer ?
#
loop_
_entity_poly.entity_id
_entity_poly.type
_entity_poly.pdbx_seq_one_letter_code
_entity_poly.pdbx_strand_id
1 'polypeptide(L)'
;MTVGISELVERTLESVKKEDEKLREELPEVWKSFTTSEKIILKVIKDHFIPVVRETLKKGEEIEVKNFFTIKRQKTKVKGNKRCDKHEKAVESYNKANKGKGIEGYAGSPIWRKLMAETRSCNSCKSKKKQMKDAAKLTTRISFKPSPNFWIITKKKAATKPRPVRSR
;
A
#
# COMPACT_ATOMS: atom_id res chain seq x y z
N MET A 1 4.13 8.82 -11.35
CA MET A 1 4.15 10.17 -10.78
C MET A 1 3.61 10.02 -9.38
N THR A 2 4.49 10.13 -8.38
CA THR A 2 4.11 10.13 -6.98
C THR A 2 3.68 11.55 -6.66
N VAL A 3 2.39 11.76 -6.40
CA VAL A 3 2.00 12.95 -5.64
C VAL A 3 2.63 12.77 -4.27
N GLY A 4 3.48 13.72 -3.87
CA GLY A 4 4.13 13.66 -2.57
C GLY A 4 3.04 13.56 -1.51
N ILE A 5 3.14 12.55 -0.64
CA ILE A 5 2.20 12.35 0.49
C ILE A 5 2.03 13.67 1.25
N SER A 6 3.08 14.49 1.34
CA SER A 6 3.06 15.82 1.94
C SER A 6 2.01 16.74 1.32
N GLU A 7 1.92 16.84 0.00
CA GLU A 7 1.02 17.79 -0.67
C GLU A 7 -0.45 17.34 -0.61
N LEU A 8 -0.68 16.02 -0.65
CA LEU A 8 -2.00 15.44 -0.40
C LEU A 8 -2.41 15.62 1.07
N VAL A 9 -1.50 15.37 2.01
CA VAL A 9 -1.76 15.56 3.45
C VAL A 9 -1.99 17.02 3.77
N GLU A 10 -1.25 17.96 3.19
CA GLU A 10 -1.42 19.40 3.40
C GLU A 10 -2.77 19.89 2.88
N ARG A 11 -3.17 19.53 1.66
CA ARG A 11 -4.50 19.89 1.13
C ARG A 11 -5.64 19.27 1.95
N THR A 12 -5.45 18.04 2.42
CA THR A 12 -6.45 17.37 3.26
C THR A 12 -6.48 17.99 4.66
N LEU A 13 -5.34 18.40 5.21
CA LEU A 13 -5.26 19.10 6.50
C LEU A 13 -5.87 20.50 6.42
N GLU A 14 -5.70 21.22 5.32
CA GLU A 14 -6.32 22.54 5.12
C GLU A 14 -7.83 22.44 4.91
N SER A 15 -8.31 21.45 4.15
CA SER A 15 -9.76 21.23 4.00
C SER A 15 -10.39 20.81 5.33
N VAL A 16 -9.73 19.92 6.06
CA VAL A 16 -10.20 19.48 7.39
C VAL A 16 -10.17 20.65 8.38
N LYS A 17 -9.11 21.47 8.42
CA LYS A 17 -9.06 22.65 9.29
C LYS A 17 -10.17 23.66 8.98
N LYS A 18 -10.47 23.91 7.71
CA LYS A 18 -11.55 24.82 7.30
C LYS A 18 -12.93 24.26 7.66
N GLU A 19 -13.15 22.96 7.55
CA GLU A 19 -14.38 22.31 8.02
C GLU A 19 -14.47 22.30 9.55
N ASP A 20 -13.35 22.09 10.25
CA ASP A 20 -13.25 22.14 11.71
C ASP A 20 -13.60 23.52 12.27
N GLU A 21 -13.12 24.57 11.60
CA GLU A 21 -13.36 25.97 11.94
C GLU A 21 -14.84 26.35 11.72
N LYS A 22 -15.43 25.92 10.60
CA LYS A 22 -16.88 26.06 10.36
C LYS A 22 -17.73 25.32 11.39
N LEU A 23 -17.37 24.08 11.72
CA LEU A 23 -18.08 23.27 12.71
C LEU A 23 -17.93 23.84 14.13
N ARG A 24 -16.84 24.56 14.43
CA ARG A 24 -16.64 25.29 15.70
C ARG A 24 -17.55 26.51 15.82
N GLU A 25 -17.77 27.22 14.72
CA GLU A 25 -18.67 28.37 14.67
C GLU A 25 -20.14 27.94 14.74
N GLU A 26 -20.50 26.85 14.06
CA GLU A 26 -21.88 26.34 14.03
C GLU A 26 -22.30 25.66 15.35
N LEU A 27 -21.38 25.05 16.10
CA LEU A 27 -21.69 24.25 17.30
C LEU A 27 -20.71 24.47 18.47
N PRO A 28 -20.66 25.69 19.05
CA PRO A 28 -19.67 26.05 20.07
C PRO A 28 -19.79 25.25 21.39
N GLU A 29 -20.98 24.74 21.73
CA GLU A 29 -21.21 23.96 22.96
C GLU A 29 -20.82 22.47 22.81
N VAL A 30 -20.93 21.91 21.60
CA VAL A 30 -20.51 20.54 21.28
C VAL A 30 -18.97 20.44 21.24
N TRP A 31 -18.32 21.54 20.85
CA TRP A 31 -16.86 21.64 20.83
C TRP A 31 -16.20 21.77 22.21
N LYS A 32 -16.89 22.40 23.17
CA LYS A 32 -16.44 22.45 24.58
C LYS A 32 -16.56 21.09 25.29
N SER A 33 -17.38 20.18 24.75
CA SER A 33 -17.66 18.85 25.29
C SER A 33 -17.00 17.73 24.48
N PHE A 34 -15.86 18.00 23.81
CA PHE A 34 -15.08 17.04 23.02
C PHE A 34 -14.43 15.92 23.85
N THR A 35 -15.15 15.31 24.79
CA THR A 35 -15.21 13.86 24.89
C THR A 35 -15.78 13.32 23.58
N THR A 36 -14.90 12.98 22.65
CA THR A 36 -15.19 12.36 21.35
C THR A 36 -16.24 11.25 21.52
N SER A 37 -17.51 11.55 21.27
CA SER A 37 -18.53 10.51 21.30
C SER A 37 -18.26 9.56 20.12
N GLU A 38 -18.27 8.24 20.36
CA GLU A 38 -18.02 7.24 19.32
C GLU A 38 -18.88 7.47 18.07
N LYS A 39 -20.09 8.01 18.25
CA LYS A 39 -21.03 8.36 17.19
C LYS A 39 -20.47 9.41 16.22
N ILE A 40 -19.76 10.42 16.70
CA ILE A 40 -19.16 11.47 15.85
C ILE A 40 -17.98 10.89 15.07
N ILE A 41 -17.11 10.11 15.72
CA ILE A 41 -15.98 9.43 15.05
C ILE A 41 -16.49 8.50 13.94
N LEU A 42 -17.53 7.72 14.21
CA LEU A 42 -18.11 6.81 13.24
C LEU A 42 -18.71 7.55 12.03
N LYS A 43 -19.32 8.71 12.23
CA LYS A 43 -19.81 9.55 11.13
C LYS A 43 -18.65 10.07 10.28
N VAL A 44 -17.60 10.63 10.90
CA VAL A 44 -16.41 11.12 10.17
C VAL A 44 -15.74 10.00 9.37
N ILE A 45 -15.62 8.79 9.95
CA ILE A 45 -15.06 7.64 9.23
C ILE A 45 -15.94 7.25 8.04
N LYS A 46 -17.27 7.22 8.21
CA LYS A 46 -18.20 6.83 7.16
C LYS A 46 -18.28 7.85 6.03
N ASP A 47 -18.32 9.12 6.36
CA ASP A 47 -18.66 10.19 5.42
C ASP A 47 -17.44 10.76 4.73
N HIS A 48 -16.24 10.67 5.34
CA HIS A 48 -15.02 11.23 4.76
C HIS A 48 -13.96 10.16 4.50
N PHE A 49 -13.65 9.31 5.48
CA PHE A 49 -12.55 8.36 5.34
C PHE A 49 -12.83 7.25 4.31
N ILE A 50 -14.00 6.60 4.39
CA ILE A 50 -14.35 5.51 3.47
C ILE A 50 -14.44 6.00 2.00
N PRO A 51 -15.07 7.14 1.68
CA PRO A 51 -15.11 7.66 0.31
C PRO A 51 -13.74 7.97 -0.25
N VAL A 52 -12.87 8.64 0.51
CA VAL A 52 -11.50 8.94 0.09
C VAL A 52 -10.73 7.64 -0.21
N VAL A 53 -10.78 6.68 0.71
CA VAL A 53 -10.16 5.36 0.49
C VAL A 53 -10.70 4.69 -0.77
N ARG A 54 -12.02 4.74 -1.00
CA ARG A 54 -12.66 4.14 -2.17
C ARG A 54 -12.20 4.80 -3.46
N GLU A 55 -12.10 6.12 -3.52
CA GLU A 55 -11.63 6.85 -4.69
C GLU A 55 -10.17 6.58 -5.01
N THR A 56 -9.31 6.62 -4.00
CA THR A 56 -7.88 6.31 -4.12
C THR A 56 -7.66 4.89 -4.64
N LEU A 57 -8.43 3.92 -4.13
CA LEU A 57 -8.40 2.54 -4.66
C LEU A 57 -8.95 2.43 -6.09
N LYS A 58 -9.98 3.20 -6.46
CA LYS A 58 -10.49 3.25 -7.85
C LYS A 58 -9.44 3.79 -8.82
N LYS A 59 -8.62 4.76 -8.40
CA LYS A 59 -7.48 5.29 -9.17
C LYS A 59 -6.31 4.30 -9.26
N GLY A 60 -6.33 3.22 -8.45
CA GLY A 60 -5.30 2.19 -8.44
C GLY A 60 -4.07 2.54 -7.61
N GLU A 61 -4.23 3.51 -6.72
CA GLU A 61 -3.20 3.96 -5.80
C GLU A 61 -3.15 3.04 -4.57
N GLU A 62 -1.97 2.99 -3.95
CA GLU A 62 -1.72 2.24 -2.72
C GLU A 62 -1.87 3.18 -1.53
N ILE A 63 -2.68 2.77 -0.55
CA ILE A 63 -2.93 3.52 0.67
C ILE A 63 -2.11 2.88 1.77
N GLU A 64 -1.17 3.63 2.33
CA GLU A 64 -0.34 3.18 3.44
C GLU A 64 -0.65 4.04 4.67
N VAL A 65 -1.20 3.40 5.70
CA VAL A 65 -1.34 3.97 7.04
C VAL A 65 -0.18 3.45 7.88
N LYS A 66 0.84 4.30 8.07
CA LYS A 66 2.06 3.94 8.80
C LYS A 66 1.75 3.29 10.14
N ASN A 67 2.41 2.19 10.46
CA ASN A 67 2.23 1.37 11.67
C ASN A 67 0.86 0.69 11.83
N PHE A 68 -0.06 0.84 10.86
CA PHE A 68 -1.37 0.20 10.89
C PHE A 68 -1.51 -0.83 9.77
N PHE A 69 -1.65 -0.39 8.52
CA PHE A 69 -1.91 -1.29 7.39
C PHE A 69 -1.62 -0.63 6.05
N THR A 70 -1.53 -1.47 5.02
CA THR A 70 -1.46 -1.07 3.62
C THR A 70 -2.61 -1.72 2.84
N ILE A 71 -3.30 -0.92 2.03
CA ILE A 71 -4.38 -1.37 1.15
C ILE A 71 -4.05 -1.03 -0.29
N LYS A 72 -4.18 -2.00 -1.20
CA LYS A 72 -4.10 -1.75 -2.63
C LYS A 72 -5.00 -2.65 -3.44
N ARG A 73 -5.45 -2.19 -4.60
CA ARG A 73 -6.08 -3.06 -5.60
C ARG A 73 -5.03 -3.87 -6.34
N GLN A 74 -5.32 -5.15 -6.56
CA GLN A 74 -4.48 -5.98 -7.40
C GLN A 74 -4.65 -5.60 -8.87
N LYS A 75 -3.58 -5.70 -9.65
CA LYS A 75 -3.61 -5.53 -11.11
C LYS A 75 -3.74 -6.89 -11.80
N THR A 76 -4.44 -6.94 -12.92
CA THR A 76 -4.55 -8.15 -13.74
C THR A 76 -3.16 -8.58 -14.22
N LYS A 77 -2.89 -9.89 -14.25
CA LYS A 77 -1.71 -10.42 -14.94
C LYS A 77 -1.91 -10.24 -16.44
N VAL A 78 -1.19 -9.29 -17.04
CA VAL A 78 -1.19 -9.10 -18.50
C VAL A 78 -0.51 -10.32 -19.15
N LYS A 79 -1.21 -10.93 -20.11
CA LYS A 79 -0.69 -12.04 -20.91
C LYS A 79 0.33 -11.49 -21.91
N GLY A 80 1.47 -12.16 -22.07
CA GLY A 80 2.53 -11.78 -23.01
C GLY A 80 3.92 -11.79 -22.38
N ASN A 81 4.94 -11.56 -23.20
CA ASN A 81 6.32 -11.53 -22.74
C ASN A 81 6.79 -10.13 -22.34
N LYS A 82 7.56 -10.06 -21.26
CA LYS A 82 8.17 -8.83 -20.75
C LYS A 82 9.50 -8.51 -21.42
N ARG A 83 9.98 -9.37 -22.33
CA ARG A 83 11.28 -9.26 -23.00
C ARG A 83 11.09 -8.90 -24.48
N CYS A 84 12.11 -8.30 -25.08
CA CYS A 84 12.16 -8.17 -26.54
C CYS A 84 12.45 -9.52 -27.20
N ASP A 85 12.13 -9.64 -28.48
CA ASP A 85 12.11 -10.93 -29.19
C ASP A 85 13.51 -11.60 -29.21
N LYS A 86 14.58 -10.78 -29.28
CA LYS A 86 15.97 -11.28 -29.16
C LYS A 86 16.20 -12.00 -27.83
N HIS A 87 15.83 -11.36 -26.73
CA HIS A 87 16.05 -11.92 -25.40
C HIS A 87 15.03 -13.02 -25.06
N GLU A 88 13.82 -12.97 -25.63
CA GLU A 88 12.85 -14.06 -25.55
C GLU A 88 13.43 -15.33 -26.16
N LYS A 89 13.87 -15.26 -27.41
CA LYS A 89 14.50 -16.37 -28.12
C LYS A 89 15.73 -16.89 -27.36
N ALA A 90 16.59 -16.00 -26.87
CA ALA A 90 17.78 -16.42 -26.11
C ALA A 90 17.42 -17.16 -24.81
N VAL A 91 16.41 -16.69 -24.09
CA VAL A 91 15.93 -17.35 -22.87
C VAL A 91 15.26 -18.68 -23.20
N GLU A 92 14.44 -18.75 -24.24
CA GLU A 92 13.81 -20.00 -24.69
C GLU A 92 14.84 -21.03 -25.14
N SER A 93 15.84 -20.62 -25.92
CA SER A 93 16.94 -21.49 -26.34
C SER A 93 17.73 -22.02 -25.14
N TYR A 94 18.05 -21.15 -24.17
CA TYR A 94 18.72 -21.57 -22.95
C TYR A 94 17.86 -22.55 -22.14
N ASN A 95 16.56 -22.29 -22.00
CA ASN A 95 15.62 -23.17 -21.31
C ASN A 95 15.49 -24.54 -21.99
N LYS A 96 15.43 -24.57 -23.33
CA LYS A 96 15.40 -25.82 -24.12
C LYS A 96 16.68 -26.63 -23.91
N ALA A 97 17.84 -25.98 -23.98
CA ALA A 97 19.15 -26.62 -23.79
C ALA A 97 19.40 -27.10 -22.35
N ASN A 98 18.74 -26.49 -21.35
CA ASN A 98 18.92 -26.80 -19.93
C ASN A 98 17.65 -27.34 -19.28
N LYS A 99 16.79 -27.98 -20.07
CA LYS A 99 15.57 -28.63 -19.58
C LYS A 99 15.95 -29.69 -18.53
N GLY A 100 15.28 -29.66 -17.39
CA GLY A 100 15.49 -30.63 -16.30
C GLY A 100 16.58 -30.30 -15.28
N LYS A 101 17.37 -29.22 -15.46
CA LYS A 101 18.51 -28.90 -14.56
C LYS A 101 18.14 -28.28 -13.19
N GLY A 102 16.85 -28.14 -12.86
CA GLY A 102 16.38 -27.56 -11.59
C GLY A 102 16.80 -26.09 -11.38
N ILE A 103 16.28 -25.41 -10.34
CA ILE A 103 16.53 -23.97 -10.09
C ILE A 103 18.04 -23.69 -9.88
N GLU A 104 18.75 -24.59 -9.21
CA GLU A 104 20.18 -24.48 -8.93
C GLU A 104 21.02 -24.46 -10.21
N GLY A 105 20.67 -25.27 -11.22
CA GLY A 105 21.35 -25.27 -12.52
C GLY A 105 21.22 -23.97 -13.29
N TYR A 106 20.12 -23.23 -13.10
CA TYR A 106 19.99 -21.88 -13.68
C TYR A 106 20.71 -20.84 -12.83
N ALA A 107 20.57 -20.91 -11.50
CA ALA A 107 21.17 -19.95 -10.59
C ALA A 107 22.71 -20.01 -10.61
N GLY A 108 23.31 -21.18 -10.81
CA GLY A 108 24.76 -21.37 -10.90
C GLY A 108 25.36 -21.02 -12.27
N SER A 109 24.55 -20.90 -13.32
CA SER A 109 25.07 -20.69 -14.67
C SER A 109 25.51 -19.25 -14.93
N PRO A 110 26.78 -19.00 -15.29
CA PRO A 110 27.25 -17.66 -15.64
C PRO A 110 26.57 -17.13 -16.90
N ILE A 111 26.25 -18.01 -17.86
CA ILE A 111 25.55 -17.68 -19.10
C ILE A 111 24.15 -17.17 -18.79
N TRP A 112 23.41 -17.87 -17.93
CA TRP A 112 22.07 -17.46 -17.52
C TRP A 112 22.08 -16.14 -16.75
N ARG A 113 23.02 -15.97 -15.81
CA ARG A 113 23.18 -14.72 -15.05
C ARG A 113 23.46 -13.54 -15.99
N LYS A 114 24.37 -13.71 -16.94
CA LYS A 114 24.70 -12.68 -17.94
C LYS A 114 23.48 -12.32 -18.80
N LEU A 115 22.76 -13.33 -19.32
CA LEU A 115 21.54 -13.13 -20.09
C LEU A 115 20.48 -12.36 -19.28
N MET A 116 20.30 -12.69 -17.99
CA MET A 116 19.38 -11.96 -17.13
C MET A 116 19.84 -10.55 -16.80
N ALA A 117 21.14 -10.29 -16.69
CA ALA A 117 21.68 -8.94 -16.53
C ALA A 117 21.42 -8.09 -17.80
N GLU A 118 21.68 -8.64 -18.98
CA GLU A 118 21.44 -7.98 -20.27
C GLU A 118 19.95 -7.66 -20.48
N THR A 119 19.05 -8.58 -20.12
CA THR A 119 17.60 -8.29 -20.18
C THR A 119 17.17 -7.16 -19.25
N ARG A 120 17.81 -7.02 -18.08
CA ARG A 120 17.51 -5.95 -17.11
C ARG A 120 18.01 -4.60 -17.58
N SER A 121 19.16 -4.55 -18.27
CA SER A 121 19.74 -3.31 -18.79
C SER A 121 19.12 -2.87 -20.12
N CYS A 122 18.61 -3.81 -20.94
CA CYS A 122 18.04 -3.54 -22.25
C CYS A 122 16.83 -2.58 -22.23
N ASN A 123 16.94 -1.49 -22.99
CA ASN A 123 15.88 -0.48 -23.11
C ASN A 123 14.59 -1.03 -23.74
N SER A 124 14.69 -1.86 -24.78
CA SER A 124 13.53 -2.50 -25.41
C SER A 124 12.75 -3.40 -24.45
N CYS A 125 13.46 -4.14 -23.59
CA CYS A 125 12.85 -4.95 -22.53
C CYS A 125 12.21 -4.07 -21.44
N LYS A 126 12.86 -2.98 -21.04
CA LYS A 126 12.29 -2.01 -20.10
C LYS A 126 11.00 -1.39 -20.65
N SER A 127 10.98 -1.00 -21.92
CA SER A 127 9.82 -0.43 -22.61
C SER A 127 8.66 -1.41 -22.71
N LYS A 128 8.88 -2.65 -23.18
CA LYS A 128 7.83 -3.68 -23.20
C LYS A 128 7.30 -3.98 -21.80
N LYS A 129 8.17 -4.05 -20.79
CA LYS A 129 7.76 -4.22 -19.39
C LYS A 129 6.92 -3.04 -18.88
N LYS A 130 7.20 -1.81 -19.31
CA LYS A 130 6.40 -0.62 -18.98
C LYS A 130 5.03 -0.68 -19.66
N GLN A 131 4.98 -0.94 -20.96
CA GLN A 131 3.72 -1.13 -21.71
C GLN A 131 2.83 -2.19 -21.06
N MET A 132 3.41 -3.32 -20.64
CA MET A 132 2.70 -4.38 -19.93
C MET A 132 2.20 -3.95 -18.53
N LYS A 133 2.89 -3.05 -17.84
CA LYS A 133 2.42 -2.49 -16.56
C LYS A 133 1.27 -1.50 -16.77
N ASP A 134 1.33 -0.72 -17.84
CA ASP A 134 0.35 0.31 -18.16
C ASP A 134 -0.94 -0.33 -18.71
N ALA A 135 -0.82 -1.44 -19.47
CA ALA A 135 -1.94 -2.23 -19.95
C ALA A 135 -2.64 -3.05 -18.83
N ALA A 136 -2.05 -3.15 -17.65
CA ALA A 136 -2.60 -3.93 -16.54
C ALA A 136 -3.80 -3.22 -15.91
N LYS A 137 -5.00 -3.75 -16.16
CA LYS A 137 -6.24 -3.23 -15.57
C LYS A 137 -6.31 -3.51 -14.07
N LEU A 138 -6.97 -2.63 -13.33
CA LEU A 138 -7.28 -2.87 -11.92
C LEU A 138 -8.32 -3.99 -11.80
N THR A 139 -8.07 -4.92 -10.89
CA THR A 139 -9.05 -5.96 -10.54
C THR A 139 -9.98 -5.47 -9.44
N THR A 140 -11.09 -6.18 -9.24
CA THR A 140 -11.99 -5.97 -8.11
C THR A 140 -11.39 -6.42 -6.77
N ARG A 141 -10.29 -7.20 -6.80
CA ARG A 141 -9.64 -7.74 -5.59
C ARG A 141 -8.80 -6.68 -4.90
N ILE A 142 -8.99 -6.57 -3.59
CA ILE A 142 -8.23 -5.71 -2.68
C ILE A 142 -7.26 -6.58 -1.89
N SER A 143 -6.00 -6.14 -1.80
CA SER A 143 -4.99 -6.70 -0.91
C SER A 143 -4.91 -5.84 0.34
N PHE A 144 -5.09 -6.45 1.50
CA PHE A 144 -4.90 -5.82 2.81
C PHE A 144 -3.65 -6.43 3.46
N LYS A 145 -2.73 -5.58 3.91
CA LYS A 145 -1.51 -5.98 4.60
C LYS A 145 -1.40 -5.25 5.94
N PRO A 146 -1.69 -5.90 7.07
CA PRO A 146 -1.51 -5.28 8.37
C PRO A 146 -0.03 -5.10 8.69
N SER A 147 0.29 -4.05 9.45
CA SER A 147 1.60 -3.87 10.08
C SER A 147 1.79 -4.91 11.19
N PRO A 148 3.05 -5.23 11.57
CA PRO A 148 3.34 -6.28 12.56
C PRO A 148 2.58 -6.15 13.89
N ASN A 149 2.30 -4.92 14.33
CA ASN A 149 1.64 -4.64 15.60
C ASN A 149 0.14 -4.35 15.48
N PHE A 150 -0.45 -4.51 14.29
CA PHE A 150 -1.85 -4.12 14.04
C PHE A 150 -2.85 -4.86 14.93
N TRP A 151 -2.56 -6.12 15.27
CA TRP A 151 -3.44 -6.97 16.10
C TRP A 151 -3.09 -6.94 17.59
N ILE A 152 -2.04 -6.21 17.98
CA ILE A 152 -1.62 -6.15 19.38
C ILE A 152 -2.53 -5.16 20.10
N ILE A 153 -3.60 -5.66 20.69
CA ILE A 153 -4.44 -4.91 21.61
C ILE A 153 -3.61 -4.68 22.87
N THR A 154 -2.99 -3.50 23.00
CA THR A 154 -2.41 -3.09 24.27
C THR A 154 -3.53 -2.97 25.29
N LYS A 155 -3.72 -3.97 26.14
CA LYS A 155 -4.53 -3.84 27.35
C LYS A 155 -3.95 -2.65 28.11
N LYS A 156 -4.65 -1.52 28.16
CA LYS A 156 -4.31 -0.42 29.07
C LYS A 156 -4.21 -1.05 30.46
N LYS A 157 -3.01 -1.09 31.04
CA LYS A 157 -2.85 -1.42 32.47
C LYS A 157 -3.68 -0.38 33.22
N ALA A 158 -4.80 -0.79 33.80
CA ALA A 158 -5.53 0.04 34.74
C ALA A 158 -4.52 0.47 35.81
N ALA A 159 -4.39 1.77 36.03
CA ALA A 159 -3.53 2.30 37.08
C ALA A 159 -3.97 1.68 38.41
N THR A 160 -3.21 0.73 38.93
CA THR A 160 -3.38 0.20 40.28
C THR A 160 -3.17 1.37 41.22
N LYS A 161 -4.27 1.87 41.81
CA LYS A 161 -4.20 2.84 42.91
C LYS A 161 -3.28 2.26 44.00
N PRO A 162 -2.35 3.04 44.57
CA PRO A 162 -1.51 2.55 45.65
C PRO A 162 -2.38 2.09 46.81
N ARG A 163 -2.10 0.88 47.31
CA ARG A 163 -2.78 0.29 48.46
C ARG A 163 -2.35 1.09 49.70
N PRO A 164 -3.29 1.55 50.56
CA PRO A 164 -2.90 2.30 51.75
C PRO A 164 -2.04 1.42 52.66
N VAL A 165 -0.86 1.91 53.01
CA VAL A 165 0.05 1.29 53.98
C VAL A 165 -0.63 1.37 55.34
N ARG A 166 -0.93 0.22 55.94
CA ARG A 166 -1.47 0.14 57.29
C ARG A 166 -0.30 0.36 58.26
N SER A 167 -0.22 1.54 58.88
CA SER A 167 0.71 1.83 59.97
C SER A 167 0.40 0.90 61.15
N ARG A 168 1.43 0.25 61.69
CA ARG A 168 1.37 -0.46 62.97
C ARG A 168 1.53 0.52 64.12
#